data_AF-A0A7W8BLN4-F1
#
_entry.id   AF-A0A7W8BLN4-F1
#
_cell.length_a   1.000
_cell.length_b   1.000
_cell.length_c   1.000
_cell.angle_alpha   90.00
_cell.angle_beta   90.00
_cell.angle_gamma   90.00
#
_symmetry.space_group_name_H-M   'P 1'
#
loop_
_entity.id
_entity.type
_entity.pdbx_description
1 polymer ?
#
loop_
_entity_poly.entity_id
_entity_poly.type
_entity_poly.pdbx_seq_one_letter_code
_entity_poly.pdbx_strand_id
1 'polypeptide(L)'
;MSGIDELARRCPASGNKRDPARGRALVDELRTDDAGYLDPIVAAEGRDAIEDVVATAQRRFPGLVYRPGTSTAITVWRARPGDWRRSAAPR
;
A
#
# COMPACT_ATOMS: atom_id res chain seq x y z
N MET A 1 -8.11 -0.10 -20.61
CA MET A 1 -7.53 -0.22 -19.26
C MET A 1 -8.04 0.99 -18.49
N SER A 2 -8.72 0.80 -17.35
CA SER A 2 -9.32 1.92 -16.61
C SER A 2 -8.25 2.74 -15.91
N GLY A 3 -8.52 4.02 -15.62
CA GLY A 3 -7.61 4.85 -14.82
C GLY A 3 -7.31 4.25 -13.43
N ILE A 4 -8.26 3.50 -12.87
CA ILE A 4 -8.04 2.76 -11.61
C ILE A 4 -7.05 1.61 -11.80
N ASP A 5 -7.08 0.90 -12.93
CA ASP A 5 -6.14 -0.20 -13.20
C ASP A 5 -4.70 0.31 -13.30
N GLU A 6 -4.53 1.49 -13.88
CA GLU A 6 -3.24 2.15 -13.98
C GLU A 6 -2.73 2.59 -12.60
N LEU A 7 -3.58 3.23 -11.80
CA LEU A 7 -3.23 3.63 -10.44
C LEU A 7 -2.87 2.42 -9.56
N ALA A 8 -3.62 1.33 -9.66
CA ALA A 8 -3.38 0.08 -8.92
C ALA A 8 -2.02 -0.56 -9.27
N ARG A 9 -1.50 -0.34 -10.49
CA ARG A 9 -0.16 -0.79 -10.88
C ARG A 9 0.93 0.16 -10.41
N ARG A 10 0.70 1.48 -10.51
CA ARG A 10 1.71 2.51 -10.22
C ARG A 10 1.94 2.69 -8.72
N CYS A 11 0.88 2.67 -7.90
CA CYS A 11 0.97 2.90 -6.46
C CYS A 11 1.87 1.91 -5.70
N PRO A 12 1.78 0.59 -5.92
CA PRO A 12 2.73 -0.35 -5.31
C PRO A 12 4.12 -0.26 -5.93
N ALA A 13 4.21 0.01 -7.23
CA ALA A 13 5.48 0.08 -7.95
C ALA A 13 6.35 1.27 -7.51
N SER A 14 5.77 2.38 -7.03
CA SER A 14 6.54 3.50 -6.47
C SER A 14 7.36 3.08 -5.25
N GLY A 15 6.88 2.10 -4.48
CA GLY A 15 7.60 1.49 -3.36
C GLY A 15 8.90 0.77 -3.75
N ASN A 16 9.15 0.56 -5.04
CA ASN A 16 10.41 -0.01 -5.55
C ASN A 16 11.50 1.04 -5.80
N LYS A 17 11.17 2.34 -5.76
CA LYS A 17 12.13 3.39 -6.06
C LYS A 17 13.10 3.58 -4.88
N ARG A 18 14.40 3.34 -5.13
CA ARG A 18 15.47 3.42 -4.12
C ARG A 18 16.19 4.77 -4.05
N ASP A 19 15.89 5.67 -4.99
CA ASP A 19 16.37 7.05 -4.96
C ASP A 19 15.38 7.87 -4.12
N PRO A 20 15.80 8.49 -3.00
CA PRO A 20 14.89 9.20 -2.09
C PRO A 20 14.13 10.35 -2.75
N ALA A 21 14.82 11.16 -3.58
CA ALA A 21 14.20 12.31 -4.23
C ALA A 21 13.13 11.87 -5.24
N ARG A 22 13.41 10.82 -6.01
CA ARG A 22 12.42 10.24 -6.93
C ARG A 22 11.30 9.51 -6.19
N GLY A 23 11.60 8.88 -5.05
CA GLY A 23 10.60 8.28 -4.17
C GLY A 23 9.60 9.33 -3.69
N ARG A 24 10.12 10.46 -3.22
CA ARG A 24 9.29 11.58 -2.78
C ARG A 24 8.39 12.14 -3.88
N ALA A 25 8.96 12.41 -5.06
CA ALA A 25 8.19 12.89 -6.20
C ALA A 25 7.04 11.95 -6.60
N LEU A 26 7.25 10.63 -6.49
CA LEU A 26 6.20 9.64 -6.77
C LEU A 26 5.10 9.61 -5.68
N VAL A 27 5.45 9.87 -4.42
CA VAL A 27 4.44 10.01 -3.35
C VAL A 27 3.61 11.26 -3.56
N ASP A 28 4.25 12.39 -3.89
CA ASP A 28 3.56 13.65 -4.17
C ASP A 28 2.62 13.55 -5.39
N GLU A 29 3.03 12.80 -6.42
CA GLU A 29 2.20 12.55 -7.62
C GLU A 29 1.01 11.61 -7.34
N LEU A 30 1.24 10.52 -6.60
CA LEU A 30 0.27 9.42 -6.52
C LEU A 30 -0.64 9.47 -5.28
N ARG A 31 -0.31 10.28 -4.27
CA ARG A 31 -1.06 10.40 -3.01
C ARG A 31 -1.59 11.81 -2.85
N THR A 32 -2.81 11.94 -2.33
CA THR A 32 -3.34 13.24 -1.89
C THR A 32 -2.58 13.72 -0.64
N ASP A 33 -2.67 15.00 -0.32
CA ASP A 33 -2.01 15.57 0.87
C ASP A 33 -2.49 14.92 2.17
N ASP A 34 -3.76 14.51 2.22
CA ASP A 34 -4.45 13.86 3.34
C ASP A 34 -4.52 12.33 3.21
N ALA A 35 -3.68 11.73 2.35
CA ALA A 35 -3.74 10.29 2.12
C ALA A 35 -3.44 9.49 3.39
N GLY A 36 -4.26 8.48 3.66
CA GLY A 36 -4.02 7.47 4.69
C GLY A 36 -3.41 6.19 4.10
N TYR A 37 -2.49 5.57 4.83
CA TYR A 37 -2.02 4.22 4.58
C TYR A 37 -2.18 3.37 5.84
N LEU A 38 -2.77 2.19 5.69
CA LEU A 38 -2.98 1.24 6.77
C LEU A 38 -2.64 -0.17 6.27
N ASP A 39 -1.76 -0.84 6.99
CA ASP A 39 -1.50 -2.28 6.86
C ASP A 39 -1.55 -2.93 8.26
N PRO A 40 -1.38 -4.26 8.40
CA PRO A 40 -1.42 -4.93 9.70
C PRO A 40 -0.36 -4.51 10.73
N ILE A 41 0.66 -3.78 10.31
CA ILE A 41 1.84 -3.38 11.09
C ILE A 41 1.87 -1.86 11.30
N VAL A 42 1.44 -1.07 10.31
CA VAL A 42 1.61 0.39 10.28
C VAL A 42 0.33 1.12 9.89
N ALA A 43 0.08 2.24 10.58
CA ALA A 43 -0.84 3.29 10.16
C ALA A 43 -0.05 4.59 9.93
N ALA A 44 -0.32 5.29 8.83
CA ALA A 44 0.34 6.53 8.44
C ALA A 44 -0.65 7.50 7.81
N GLU A 45 -0.55 8.77 8.15
CA GLU A 45 -1.39 9.85 7.63
C GLU A 45 -0.50 10.93 7.00
N GLY A 46 -0.86 11.33 5.78
CA GLY A 46 -0.11 12.31 5.01
C GLY A 46 1.09 11.74 4.25
N ARG A 47 1.55 12.50 3.26
CA ARG A 47 2.63 12.11 2.34
C ARG A 47 3.95 11.81 3.05
N ASP A 48 4.31 12.61 4.06
CA ASP A 48 5.55 12.46 4.83
C ASP A 48 5.57 11.12 5.56
N ALA A 49 4.51 10.81 6.31
CA ALA A 49 4.41 9.55 7.03
C ALA A 49 4.42 8.36 6.07
N ILE A 50 3.74 8.45 4.92
CA ILE A 50 3.73 7.38 3.90
C ILE A 50 5.13 7.16 3.31
N GLU A 51 5.89 8.22 3.03
CA GLU A 51 7.27 8.12 2.53
C GLU A 51 8.17 7.45 3.58
N ASP A 52 8.02 7.81 4.85
CA ASP A 52 8.75 7.20 5.96
C ASP A 52 8.46 5.70 6.10
N VAL A 53 7.20 5.27 5.89
CA VAL A 53 6.83 3.85 5.87
C VAL A 53 7.53 3.13 4.73
N VAL A 54 7.50 3.67 3.52
CA VAL A 54 8.15 3.08 2.34
C VAL A 54 9.67 2.99 2.58
N ALA A 55 10.31 4.08 3.00
CA ALA A 55 11.73 4.11 3.26
C ALA A 55 12.13 3.13 4.37
N THR A 56 11.30 2.99 5.42
CA THR A 56 11.52 2.01 6.49
C THR A 56 11.39 0.58 5.98
N ALA A 57 10.35 0.25 5.22
CA ALA A 57 10.19 -1.07 4.62
C ALA A 57 11.39 -1.42 3.73
N GLN A 58 11.86 -0.47 2.92
CA GLN A 58 13.02 -0.61 2.06
C GLN A 58 14.33 -0.90 2.82
N ARG A 59 14.55 -0.27 3.98
CA ARG A 59 15.70 -0.52 4.86
C ARG A 59 15.61 -1.86 5.58
N ARG A 60 14.40 -2.21 6.06
CA ARG A 60 14.15 -3.46 6.80
C ARG A 60 14.21 -4.70 5.92
N PHE A 61 13.85 -4.56 4.64
CA PHE A 61 13.83 -5.64 3.67
C PHE A 61 14.68 -5.30 2.44
N PRO A 62 16.01 -5.44 2.54
CA PRO A 62 16.90 -5.35 1.38
C PRO A 62 16.44 -6.32 0.28
N GLY A 63 16.29 -5.82 -0.96
CA GLY A 63 15.82 -6.63 -2.08
C GLY A 63 14.29 -6.75 -2.24
N LEU A 64 13.49 -6.12 -1.37
CA LEU A 64 12.03 -6.06 -1.53
C LEU A 64 11.63 -5.48 -2.90
N VAL A 65 10.75 -6.19 -3.61
CA VAL A 65 10.15 -5.75 -4.87
C VAL A 65 8.64 -5.98 -4.82
N TYR A 66 7.87 -4.91 -4.92
CA TYR A 66 6.43 -4.94 -5.12
C TYR A 66 6.10 -5.29 -6.58
N ARG A 67 5.22 -6.28 -6.78
CA ARG A 67 4.71 -6.69 -8.09
C ARG A 67 3.19 -6.76 -8.03
N PRO A 68 2.47 -6.40 -9.12
CA PRO A 68 1.05 -6.67 -9.20
C PRO A 68 0.77 -8.15 -8.98
N GLY A 69 -0.24 -8.47 -8.16
CA GLY A 69 -0.68 -9.84 -8.01
C GLY A 69 -1.22 -10.39 -9.33
N THR A 70 -0.81 -11.60 -9.69
CA THR A 70 -1.56 -12.40 -10.66
C THR A 70 -2.77 -12.97 -9.93
N SER A 71 -3.97 -12.81 -10.49
CA SER A 71 -5.24 -13.21 -9.87
C SER A 71 -5.11 -14.59 -9.20
N THR A 72 -4.97 -14.58 -7.89
CA THR A 72 -5.11 -15.73 -7.00
C THR A 72 -6.43 -15.47 -6.31
N ALA A 73 -7.31 -16.47 -6.26
CA ALA A 73 -8.65 -16.33 -5.69
C ALA A 73 -8.62 -15.54 -4.37
N ILE A 74 -9.03 -14.27 -4.41
CA ILE A 74 -9.09 -13.42 -3.23
C ILE A 74 -10.39 -13.83 -2.53
N THR A 75 -10.28 -14.47 -1.36
CA THR A 75 -11.44 -14.64 -0.49
C THR A 75 -11.85 -13.25 -0.01
N VAL A 76 -12.84 -12.66 -0.68
CA VAL A 76 -13.45 -11.40 -0.26
C VAL A 76 -14.33 -11.71 0.95
N TRP A 77 -13.85 -11.32 2.13
CA TRP A 77 -14.69 -11.27 3.32
C TRP A 77 -15.66 -10.10 3.16
N ARG A 78 -16.94 -10.40 2.91
CA ARG A 78 -17.99 -9.38 2.89
C ARG A 78 -18.51 -9.21 4.32
N ALA A 79 -17.97 -8.26 5.07
CA ALA A 79 -18.59 -7.83 6.32
C ALA A 79 -19.94 -7.14 6.03
N ARG A 80 -20.94 -7.39 6.87
CA ARG A 80 -22.18 -6.58 6.85
C ARG A 80 -21.89 -5.22 7.49
N PRO A 81 -22.48 -4.12 6.99
CA PRO A 81 -22.36 -2.82 7.65
C PRO A 81 -22.79 -2.94 9.12
N GLY A 82 -21.88 -2.60 10.05
CA GLY A 82 -22.13 -2.62 11.49
C GLY A 82 -21.55 -3.81 12.28
N ASP A 83 -20.97 -4.81 11.62
CA ASP A 83 -20.40 -5.99 12.31
C ASP A 83 -18.92 -6.18 11.96
N TRP A 84 -18.06 -5.44 12.67
CA TRP A 84 -16.60 -5.41 12.51
C TRP A 84 -15.87 -6.30 13.52
N ARG A 85 -16.53 -7.30 14.10
CA ARG A 85 -15.86 -8.22 15.03
C ARG A 85 -14.93 -9.19 14.29
N ARG A 86 -13.75 -9.38 14.87
CA ARG A 86 -12.69 -10.28 14.40
C ARG A 86 -13.19 -11.73 14.45
N SER A 87 -13.74 -12.24 13.35
CA SER A 87 -14.02 -13.68 13.22
C SER A 87 -12.69 -14.41 13.11
N ALA A 88 -12.28 -15.08 14.18
CA ALA A 88 -11.21 -16.08 14.11
C ALA A 88 -11.65 -17.18 13.15
N ALA A 89 -10.83 -17.50 12.15
CA ALA A 89 -11.08 -18.61 11.24
C ALA A 89 -11.22 -19.92 12.06
N PRO A 90 -12.14 -20.83 11.70
CA PRO A 90 -12.18 -22.15 12.32
C PRO A 90 -10.92 -22.94 11.97
N ARG A 91 -10.45 -23.74 12.94
CA ARG A 91 -9.28 -24.62 12.82
C ARG A 91 -9.44 -25.66 11.73
#